data_AF-A0A8I1TYD4-F1
#
_entry.id   AF-A0A8I1TYD4-F1
#
_cell.length_a   1.000
_cell.length_b   1.000
_cell.length_c   1.000
_cell.angle_alpha   90.00
_cell.angle_beta   90.00
_cell.angle_gamma   90.00
#
_symmetry.space_group_name_H-M   'P 1'
#
loop_
_entity.id
_entity.type
_entity.pdbx_description
1 polymer ?
#
loop_
_entity_poly.entity_id
_entity_poly.type
_entity_poly.pdbx_seq_one_letter_code
_entity_poly.pdbx_strand_id
1 'polypeptide(L)'
;MNELAADGVHVAVTCRALKFTKQPYYRWLQDPVSRRDRDDAHLINAAIDVHADDPAFGYRFIADELAEAGFTASERRVWRACSENEIFSAFVRKAPRQETSCRSSRARRSRPARAHRGRPEPALAH
;
A
#
# COMPACT_ATOMS: atom_id res chain seq x y z
N MET A 1 -6.65 -7.70 38.33
CA MET A 1 -6.83 -6.57 37.40
C MET A 1 -6.49 -7.04 35.99
N ASN A 2 -7.41 -7.76 35.32
CA ASN A 2 -7.26 -8.39 33.99
C ASN A 2 -8.66 -8.67 33.42
N GLU A 3 -9.51 -7.66 33.38
CA GLU A 3 -10.90 -7.75 32.89
C GLU A 3 -10.99 -7.07 31.53
N LEU A 4 -11.80 -7.62 30.61
CA LEU A 4 -12.20 -6.90 29.40
C LEU A 4 -13.13 -5.77 29.85
N ALA A 5 -12.68 -4.53 29.62
CA ALA A 5 -13.23 -3.31 30.21
C ALA A 5 -14.73 -3.05 29.96
N ALA A 6 -15.37 -3.75 29.01
CA ALA A 6 -16.79 -3.61 28.70
C ALA A 6 -17.69 -4.67 29.37
N ASP A 7 -17.17 -5.88 29.64
CA ASP A 7 -18.01 -7.03 30.02
C ASP A 7 -17.73 -7.56 31.44
N GLY A 8 -16.71 -7.02 32.13
CA GLY A 8 -16.25 -7.55 33.42
C GLY A 8 -15.68 -8.98 33.34
N VAL A 9 -15.46 -9.49 32.13
CA VAL A 9 -14.97 -10.86 31.90
C VAL A 9 -13.46 -10.89 32.06
N HIS A 10 -12.96 -11.81 32.89
CA HIS A 10 -11.52 -12.03 33.00
C HIS A 10 -10.90 -12.48 31.67
N VAL A 11 -9.82 -11.81 31.24
CA VAL A 11 -9.04 -12.13 30.03
C VAL A 11 -8.66 -13.62 29.97
N ALA A 12 -8.40 -14.24 31.13
CA ALA A 12 -8.08 -15.65 31.22
C ALA A 12 -9.21 -16.57 30.73
N VAL A 13 -10.47 -16.21 30.99
CA VAL A 13 -11.65 -16.96 30.55
C VAL A 13 -11.82 -16.79 29.04
N THR A 14 -11.71 -15.56 28.54
CA THR A 14 -11.82 -15.25 27.10
C THR A 14 -10.73 -15.92 26.28
N CYS A 15 -9.46 -15.84 26.70
CA CYS A 15 -8.36 -16.52 26.03
C CYS A 15 -8.56 -18.05 26.00
N ARG A 16 -9.11 -18.65 27.07
CA ARG A 16 -9.42 -20.09 27.10
C ARG A 16 -10.57 -20.45 26.16
N ALA A 17 -11.63 -19.64 26.12
CA ALA A 17 -12.76 -19.84 25.21
C ALA A 17 -12.33 -19.74 23.73
N LEU A 18 -11.49 -18.75 23.41
CA LEU A 18 -10.94 -18.54 22.06
C LEU A 18 -9.72 -19.41 21.74
N LYS A 19 -9.28 -20.27 22.67
CA LYS A 19 -8.10 -21.14 22.56
C LYS A 19 -6.80 -20.39 22.24
N PHE A 20 -6.66 -19.16 22.74
CA PHE A 20 -5.43 -18.36 22.67
C PHE A 20 -4.64 -18.42 23.99
N THR A 21 -3.33 -18.22 23.91
CA THR A 21 -2.49 -18.05 25.09
C THR A 21 -2.51 -16.57 25.55
N LYS A 22 -2.38 -16.33 26.86
CA LYS A 22 -2.49 -14.96 27.43
C LYS A 22 -1.32 -14.05 27.05
N GLN A 23 -0.13 -14.61 26.86
CA GLN A 23 1.09 -13.86 26.55
C GLN A 23 1.01 -13.10 25.20
N PRO A 24 0.66 -13.73 24.06
CA PRO A 24 0.50 -13.02 22.80
C PRO A 24 -0.67 -12.03 22.84
N TYR A 25 -1.73 -12.31 23.62
CA TYR A 25 -2.82 -11.35 23.81
C TYR A 25 -2.34 -10.03 24.42
N TYR A 26 -1.60 -10.08 25.54
CA TYR A 26 -1.07 -8.86 26.12
C TYR A 26 0.00 -8.19 25.26
N ARG A 27 0.78 -8.96 24.49
CA ARG A 27 1.72 -8.39 23.52
C ARG A 27 1.00 -7.61 22.42
N TRP A 28 -0.06 -8.20 21.87
CA TRP A 28 -0.92 -7.54 20.88
C TRP A 28 -1.61 -6.31 21.48
N LEU A 29 -2.07 -6.36 22.73
CA LEU A 29 -2.71 -5.22 23.37
C LEU A 29 -1.80 -3.99 23.47
N GLN A 30 -0.47 -4.18 23.57
CA GLN A 30 0.49 -3.09 23.64
C GLN A 30 0.76 -2.43 22.28
N ASP A 31 0.76 -3.21 21.19
CA ASP A 31 0.93 -2.70 19.83
C ASP A 31 0.04 -3.51 18.86
N PRO A 32 -1.27 -3.20 18.82
CA PRO A 32 -2.23 -4.05 18.12
C PRO A 32 -2.14 -3.95 16.59
N VAL A 33 -1.49 -2.90 16.10
CA VAL A 33 -1.34 -2.61 14.68
C VAL A 33 0.14 -2.38 14.44
N SER A 34 0.77 -3.09 13.50
CA SER A 34 2.19 -2.87 13.25
C SER A 34 2.42 -1.50 12.61
N ARG A 35 3.63 -0.94 12.73
CA ARG A 35 3.99 0.30 12.01
C ARG A 35 3.73 0.20 10.51
N ARG A 36 4.03 -0.96 9.93
CA ARG A 36 3.80 -1.21 8.50
C ARG A 36 2.32 -1.13 8.15
N ASP A 37 1.44 -1.70 8.97
CA ASP A 37 0.00 -1.66 8.72
C ASP A 37 -0.55 -0.23 8.88
N ARG A 38 0.00 0.57 9.81
CA ARG A 38 -0.31 2.01 9.91
C ARG A 38 0.12 2.76 8.65
N ASP A 39 1.34 2.53 8.18
CA ASP A 39 1.86 3.16 6.96
C ASP A 39 1.03 2.76 5.72
N ASP A 40 0.65 1.48 5.62
CA ASP A 40 -0.23 0.99 4.56
C ASP A 40 -1.63 1.63 4.65
N ALA A 41 -2.19 1.78 5.85
CA ALA A 41 -3.47 2.47 6.04
C ALA A 41 -3.39 3.95 5.61
N HIS A 42 -2.34 4.67 5.99
CA HIS A 42 -2.13 6.05 5.56
C HIS A 42 -2.00 6.17 4.04
N LEU A 43 -1.26 5.24 3.42
CA LEU A 43 -1.10 5.20 1.97
C LEU A 43 -2.43 4.91 1.26
N ILE A 44 -3.23 3.96 1.77
CA ILE A 44 -4.53 3.62 1.20
C ILE A 44 -5.49 4.80 1.30
N ASN A 45 -5.55 5.46 2.45
CA ASN A 45 -6.43 6.62 2.62
C ASN A 45 -6.08 7.73 1.63
N ALA A 46 -4.79 8.08 1.51
CA ALA A 46 -4.36 9.08 0.53
C ALA A 46 -4.64 8.64 -0.92
N ALA A 47 -4.51 7.35 -1.23
CA ALA A 47 -4.86 6.81 -2.55
C ALA A 47 -6.36 6.94 -2.86
N ILE A 48 -7.22 6.78 -1.85
CA ILE A 48 -8.67 6.97 -1.95
C ILE A 48 -8.98 8.45 -2.19
N ASP A 49 -8.36 9.35 -1.41
CA ASP A 49 -8.57 10.79 -1.53
C ASP A 49 -8.20 11.29 -2.93
N VAL A 50 -7.01 10.94 -3.42
CA VAL A 50 -6.56 11.27 -4.79
C VAL A 50 -7.51 10.72 -5.85
N HIS A 51 -8.00 9.50 -5.67
CA HIS A 51 -8.93 8.90 -6.62
C HIS A 51 -10.33 9.52 -6.58
N ALA A 52 -10.76 10.03 -5.42
CA ALA A 52 -12.03 10.73 -5.28
C ALA A 52 -12.02 12.07 -6.03
N ASP A 53 -10.87 12.76 -6.01
CA ASP A 53 -10.69 14.02 -6.74
C ASP A 53 -10.70 13.82 -8.26
N ASP A 54 -10.07 12.74 -8.75
CA ASP A 54 -10.13 12.37 -10.16
C ASP A 54 -10.30 10.86 -10.41
N PRO A 55 -11.56 10.39 -10.43
CA PRO A 55 -11.86 8.97 -10.66
C PRO A 55 -11.54 8.50 -12.08
N ALA A 56 -11.22 9.41 -13.02
CA ALA A 56 -10.88 9.07 -14.39
C ALA A 56 -9.60 8.25 -14.48
N PHE A 57 -8.68 8.48 -13.54
CA PHE A 57 -7.34 7.97 -13.61
C PHE A 57 -7.14 6.72 -12.72
N GLY A 58 -6.19 5.87 -13.14
CA GLY A 58 -5.84 4.64 -12.43
C GLY A 58 -4.60 4.80 -11.54
N TYR A 59 -4.15 3.68 -10.97
CA TYR A 59 -3.06 3.63 -9.97
C TYR A 59 -1.73 4.32 -10.37
N ARG A 60 -1.44 4.52 -11.66
CA ARG A 60 -0.21 5.19 -12.11
C ARG A 60 -0.24 6.68 -11.77
N PHE A 61 -1.38 7.33 -12.03
CA PHE A 61 -1.60 8.72 -11.65
C PHE A 61 -1.59 8.85 -10.12
N ILE A 62 -2.30 7.96 -9.44
CA ILE A 62 -2.32 7.91 -7.98
C ILE A 62 -0.91 7.76 -7.39
N ALA A 63 -0.04 6.95 -8.01
CA ALA A 63 1.34 6.79 -7.55
C ALA A 63 2.17 8.08 -7.68
N ASP A 64 1.94 8.87 -8.72
CA ASP A 64 2.63 10.14 -8.93
C ASP A 64 2.13 11.18 -7.91
N GLU A 65 0.81 11.32 -7.73
CA GLU A 65 0.20 12.21 -6.73
C GLU A 65 0.62 11.86 -5.29
N LEU A 66 0.68 10.56 -4.96
CA LEU A 66 1.19 10.10 -3.67
C LEU A 66 2.67 10.49 -3.46
N ALA A 67 3.49 10.47 -4.51
CA ALA A 67 4.87 10.90 -4.42
C ALA A 67 4.98 12.41 -4.18
N GLU A 68 4.11 13.21 -4.81
CA GLU A 68 4.02 14.66 -4.57
C GLU A 68 3.51 14.99 -3.15
N ALA A 69 2.59 14.19 -2.62
CA ALA A 69 2.13 14.25 -1.24
C ALA A 69 3.16 13.74 -0.20
N GLY A 70 4.34 13.27 -0.65
CA GLY A 70 5.46 12.88 0.22
C GLY A 70 5.47 11.40 0.65
N PHE A 71 4.62 10.55 0.08
CA PHE A 71 4.64 9.11 0.37
C PHE A 71 5.83 8.42 -0.31
N THR A 72 6.64 7.71 0.48
CA THR A 72 7.72 6.86 -0.04
C THR A 72 7.20 5.43 -0.26
N ALA A 73 6.56 5.19 -1.42
CA ALA A 73 6.06 3.88 -1.80
C ALA A 73 6.48 3.50 -3.22
N SER A 74 6.74 2.21 -3.45
CA SER A 74 6.99 1.71 -4.81
C SER A 74 5.69 1.63 -5.60
N GLU A 75 5.76 1.83 -6.92
CA GLU A 75 4.62 1.67 -7.83
C GLU A 75 3.92 0.31 -7.64
N ARG A 76 4.68 -0.74 -7.33
CA ARG A 76 4.13 -2.08 -7.06
C ARG A 76 3.35 -2.15 -5.74
N ARG A 77 3.75 -1.40 -4.72
CA ARG A 77 3.01 -1.28 -3.44
C ARG A 77 1.70 -0.54 -3.67
N VAL A 78 1.74 0.59 -4.37
CA VAL A 78 0.55 1.39 -4.73
C VAL A 78 -0.42 0.56 -5.58
N TRP A 79 0.07 -0.13 -6.61
CA TRP A 79 -0.76 -1.02 -7.43
C TRP A 79 -1.48 -2.10 -6.60
N ARG A 80 -0.78 -2.72 -5.65
CA ARG A 80 -1.38 -3.73 -4.76
C ARG A 80 -2.48 -3.10 -3.90
N ALA A 81 -2.18 -1.98 -3.25
CA ALA A 81 -3.13 -1.25 -2.42
C ALA A 81 -4.39 -0.85 -3.22
N CYS A 82 -4.23 -0.28 -4.41
CA CYS A 82 -5.37 0.07 -5.27
C CYS A 82 -6.14 -1.17 -5.74
N SER A 83 -5.46 -2.26 -6.10
CA SER A 83 -6.13 -3.48 -6.58
C SER A 83 -6.92 -4.19 -5.48
N GLU A 84 -6.44 -4.17 -4.24
CA GLU A 84 -7.11 -4.78 -3.08
C GLU A 84 -8.30 -3.94 -2.59
N ASN A 85 -8.24 -2.61 -2.75
CA ASN A 85 -9.30 -1.67 -2.36
C ASN A 85 -10.22 -1.27 -3.54
N GLU A 86 -10.12 -1.98 -4.67
CA GLU A 86 -10.91 -1.76 -5.89
C GLU A 86 -10.86 -0.32 -6.46
N ILE A 87 -9.74 0.37 -6.23
CA ILE A 87 -9.47 1.72 -6.73
C ILE A 87 -9.02 1.60 -8.20
N PHE A 88 -9.97 1.73 -9.11
CA PHE A 88 -9.78 1.63 -10.54
C PHE A 88 -10.35 2.85 -11.25
N SER A 89 -9.74 3.23 -12.37
CA SER A 89 -10.29 4.26 -13.25
C SER A 89 -11.74 3.96 -13.65
N ALA A 90 -12.63 4.93 -13.46
CA ALA A 90 -14.06 4.83 -13.77
C ALA A 90 -14.35 4.54 -15.26
N PHE A 91 -13.42 4.88 -16.15
CA PHE A 91 -13.57 4.68 -17.60
C PHE A 91 -13.13 3.31 -18.11
N VAL A 92 -12.50 2.48 -17.27
CA VAL A 92 -12.16 1.11 -17.66
C VAL A 92 -13.34 0.21 -17.29
N ARG A 93 -14.12 -0.21 -18.29
CA ARG A 93 -15.06 -1.32 -18.12
C ARG A 93 -14.26 -2.55 -17.68
N LYS A 94 -14.51 -3.06 -16.47
CA LYS A 94 -14.03 -4.38 -16.03
C LYS A 94 -14.59 -5.39 -17.05
N ALA A 95 -13.74 -5.90 -17.95
CA ALA A 95 -14.10 -7.09 -18.72
C ALA A 95 -14.37 -8.21 -17.70
N PRO A 96 -15.45 -9.00 -17.83
CA PRO A 96 -15.69 -10.12 -16.95
C PRO A 96 -14.45 -11.02 -16.95
N ARG A 97 -14.10 -11.52 -15.77
CA ARG A 97 -12.90 -12.32 -15.53
C ARG A 97 -12.98 -13.62 -16.34
N GLN A 98 -12.51 -13.58 -17.58
CA GLN A 98 -12.32 -14.76 -18.41
C GLN A 98 -11.19 -15.58 -17.78
N GLU A 99 -11.54 -16.71 -17.19
CA GLU A 99 -10.58 -17.73 -16.79
C GLU A 99 -10.00 -18.38 -18.06
N THR A 100 -8.95 -17.78 -18.64
CA THR A 100 -8.23 -18.39 -19.75
C THR A 100 -6.73 -18.11 -19.64
N SER A 101 -6.00 -19.17 -19.30
CA SER A 101 -4.85 -19.68 -20.05
C SER A 101 -3.97 -18.65 -20.78
N CYS A 102 -2.80 -18.39 -20.20
CA CYS A 102 -1.52 -18.06 -20.82
C CYS A 102 -1.51 -17.29 -22.17
N ARG A 103 -1.12 -16.01 -22.14
CA ARG A 103 -0.20 -15.44 -23.16
C ARG A 103 0.52 -14.20 -22.63
N SER A 104 1.77 -14.38 -22.18
CA SER A 104 2.67 -13.25 -21.97
C SER A 104 3.14 -12.72 -23.33
N SER A 105 2.70 -11.53 -23.71
CA SER A 105 3.37 -10.70 -24.71
C SER A 105 3.88 -9.44 -24.01
N ARG A 106 5.09 -9.53 -23.44
CA ARG A 106 5.86 -8.38 -22.96
C ARG A 106 6.23 -7.51 -24.16
N ALA A 107 5.38 -6.54 -24.50
CA ALA A 107 5.82 -5.41 -25.30
C ALA A 107 6.66 -4.49 -24.40
N ARG A 108 8.00 -4.59 -24.52
CA ARG A 108 8.94 -3.60 -23.99
C ARG A 108 8.61 -2.27 -24.66
N ARG A 109 7.99 -1.33 -23.93
CA ARG A 109 7.99 0.08 -24.33
C ARG A 109 9.35 0.68 -23.97
N SER A 110 10.02 1.19 -24.99
CA SER A 110 11.29 1.90 -24.93
C SER A 110 11.18 3.11 -24.01
N ARG A 111 12.08 3.22 -23.03
CA ARG A 111 12.30 4.45 -22.26
C ARG A 111 13.09 5.43 -23.14
N PRO A 112 12.68 6.68 -23.37
CA PRO A 112 13.60 7.69 -23.86
C PRO A 112 14.66 8.00 -22.80
N ALA A 113 15.89 8.22 -23.25
CA ALA A 113 17.04 8.44 -22.39
C ALA A 113 16.90 9.74 -21.59
N ARG A 114 17.12 9.65 -20.28
CA ARG A 114 17.23 10.81 -19.39
C ARG A 114 18.55 11.52 -19.70
N ALA A 115 18.47 12.74 -20.26
CA ALA A 115 19.64 13.57 -20.52
C ALA A 115 20.35 13.92 -19.20
N HIS A 116 21.56 13.41 -19.00
CA HIS A 116 22.45 13.88 -17.94
C HIS A 116 23.06 15.22 -18.37
N ARG A 117 22.64 16.32 -17.71
CA ARG A 117 23.38 17.59 -17.74
C ARG A 117 24.80 17.35 -17.18
N GLY A 118 25.78 17.89 -17.88
CA GLY A 118 27.20 17.61 -17.68
C GLY A 118 27.77 18.00 -16.32
N ARG A 119 28.87 17.34 -15.96
CA ARG A 119 29.80 17.79 -14.92
C ARG A 119 31.01 18.43 -15.59
N PRO A 120 31.49 19.60 -15.13
CA PRO A 120 32.77 20.15 -15.59
C PRO A 120 33.96 19.37 -15.02
N GLU A 121 34.93 19.09 -15.88
CA GLU A 121 36.26 18.54 -15.56
C GLU A 121 37.07 19.52 -14.68
N PRO A 122 37.75 19.06 -13.61
CA PRO A 122 38.73 19.89 -12.93
C PRO A 122 40.07 19.84 -13.65
N ALA A 123 40.52 21.01 -14.12
CA ALA A 123 41.85 21.24 -14.65
C ALA A 123 42.94 20.86 -13.63
N LEU A 124 43.81 19.92 -14.00
CA LEU A 124 45.07 19.66 -13.31
C LEU A 124 46.13 20.63 -13.82
N ALA A 125 46.58 21.50 -12.92
CA ALA A 125 47.73 22.36 -13.08
C ALA A 125 48.97 21.68 -12.46
N HIS A 126 50.10 21.87 -13.15
CA HIS A 126 51.50 21.58 -12.81
C HIS A 126 52.01 20.15 -12.99
#